data_AF-A0A093Z572-F1
#
_entry.id   AF-A0A093Z572-F1
#
_cell.length_a   1.000
_cell.length_b   1.000
_cell.length_c   1.000
_cell.angle_alpha   90.00
_cell.angle_beta   90.00
_cell.angle_gamma   90.00
#
_symmetry.space_group_name_H-M   'P 1'
#
loop_
_entity.id
_entity.type
_entity.pdbx_description
1 polymer ?
#
loop_
_entity_poly.entity_id
_entity_poly.type
_entity_poly.pdbx_seq_one_letter_code
_entity_poly.pdbx_strand_id
1 'polypeptide(L)'
;MAATQQVFIDGTFEDLADELAGYIDNVKKASDSEGVRAEIKPLLAANKKDDVLKKLVTAAPALNGAPEKEFTAAYNLLVYLVVQSPNVNMFLPKVCENLSRPIVSSPLNSSGLALSVLTTVFNLLDAENEVRFNVFQAILQLVKKSGLYEMLRPQLKKLDTWIEEWDIDEEDQRKLFVQVADVAADVGESE
;
A
#
# COMPACT_ATOMS: atom_id res chain seq x y z
N MET A 1 11.96 -19.79 -2.71
CA MET A 1 12.11 -18.72 -1.72
C MET A 1 11.91 -17.40 -2.44
N ALA A 2 10.80 -16.70 -2.18
CA ALA A 2 10.63 -15.34 -2.71
C ALA A 2 11.60 -14.45 -1.92
N ALA A 3 12.47 -13.73 -2.62
CA ALA A 3 13.28 -12.70 -2.00
C ALA A 3 12.32 -11.66 -1.44
N THR A 4 12.09 -11.69 -0.12
CA THR A 4 11.49 -10.58 0.59
C THR A 4 12.34 -9.38 0.24
N GLN A 5 11.78 -8.43 -0.50
CA GLN A 5 12.48 -7.18 -0.79
C GLN A 5 12.69 -6.51 0.57
N GLN A 6 13.88 -6.74 1.16
CA GLN A 6 14.28 -6.13 2.42
C GLN A 6 14.32 -4.64 2.16
N VAL A 7 13.25 -3.95 2.55
CA VAL A 7 13.24 -2.49 2.58
C VAL A 7 14.16 -2.12 3.74
N PHE A 8 15.43 -1.88 3.44
CA PHE A 8 16.40 -1.39 4.41
C PHE A 8 16.06 0.07 4.71
N ILE A 9 15.30 0.27 5.79
CA ILE A 9 14.96 1.59 6.30
C ILE A 9 15.67 1.71 7.64
N ASP A 10 16.79 2.44 7.64
CA ASP A 10 17.54 2.76 8.85
C ASP A 10 17.04 4.09 9.40
N GLY A 11 16.55 4.09 10.64
CA GLY A 11 16.08 5.30 11.32
C GLY A 11 15.10 5.01 12.44
N THR A 12 14.93 5.97 13.35
CA THR A 12 13.86 5.90 14.35
C THR A 12 12.50 6.22 13.69
N PHE A 13 11.40 5.85 14.34
CA PHE A 13 10.06 6.24 13.85
C PHE A 13 9.96 7.75 13.69
N GLU A 14 10.53 8.52 14.62
CA GLU A 14 10.50 9.97 14.61
C GLU A 14 11.23 10.56 13.40
N ASP A 15 12.45 10.08 13.12
CA ASP A 15 13.27 10.57 12.00
C ASP A 15 12.58 10.29 10.67
N LEU A 16 12.07 9.07 10.50
CA LEU A 16 11.42 8.60 9.28
C LEU A 16 10.07 9.29 9.03
N ALA A 17 9.30 9.54 10.10
CA ALA A 17 8.05 10.28 9.99
C ALA A 17 8.28 11.75 9.64
N ASP A 18 9.31 12.38 10.23
CA ASP A 18 9.69 13.76 9.92
C ASP A 18 10.24 13.90 8.49
N GLU A 19 11.04 12.92 8.03
CA GLU A 19 11.52 12.83 6.63
C GLU A 19 10.36 12.72 5.65
N LEU A 20 9.44 11.76 5.87
CA LEU A 20 8.29 11.57 5.00
C LEU A 20 7.38 12.80 4.96
N ALA A 21 7.14 13.45 6.11
CA ALA A 21 6.37 14.68 6.17
C ALA A 21 7.02 15.82 5.37
N GLY A 22 8.34 16.00 5.53
CA GLY A 22 9.10 16.97 4.75
C GLY A 22 9.05 16.70 3.25
N TYR A 23 9.09 15.42 2.87
CA TYR A 23 8.94 15.02 1.47
C TYR A 23 7.54 15.34 0.92
N ILE A 24 6.48 15.01 1.67
CA ILE A 24 5.10 15.35 1.30
C ILE A 24 4.93 16.86 1.13
N ASP A 25 5.50 17.65 2.03
CA ASP A 25 5.44 19.12 1.96
C ASP A 25 6.16 19.67 0.73
N ASN A 26 7.32 19.11 0.38
CA ASN A 26 8.04 19.45 -0.85
C ASN A 26 7.20 19.15 -2.10
N VAL A 27 6.60 17.95 -2.18
CA VAL A 27 5.73 17.58 -3.30
C VAL A 27 4.51 18.51 -3.40
N LYS A 28 3.93 18.90 -2.26
CA LYS A 28 2.81 19.87 -2.20
C LYS A 28 3.23 21.31 -2.43
N LYS A 29 4.52 21.63 -2.40
CA LYS A 29 5.05 23.00 -2.35
C LYS A 29 4.47 23.80 -1.17
N ALA A 30 4.27 23.14 -0.03
CA ALA A 30 3.77 23.76 1.18
C ALA A 30 4.84 24.62 1.85
N SER A 31 4.41 25.68 2.54
CA SER A 31 5.30 26.50 3.36
C SER A 31 5.70 25.77 4.65
N ASP A 32 6.89 26.04 5.17
CA ASP A 32 7.41 25.41 6.41
C ASP A 32 6.51 25.57 7.64
N SER A 33 5.62 26.58 7.66
CA SER A 33 4.68 26.86 8.76
C SER A 33 3.31 26.21 8.61
N GLU A 34 2.95 25.72 7.42
CA GLU A 34 1.62 25.16 7.09
C GLU A 34 1.71 23.72 6.58
N GLY A 35 2.91 23.16 6.51
CA GLY A 35 3.17 21.80 6.07
C GLY A 35 2.79 20.73 7.11
N VAL A 36 2.61 19.50 6.62
CA VAL A 36 2.41 18.28 7.42
C VAL A 36 3.52 18.14 8.46
N ARG A 37 4.77 18.49 8.11
CA ARG A 37 5.91 18.41 9.04
C ARG A 37 5.72 19.31 10.25
N ALA A 38 5.16 20.51 10.08
CA ALA A 38 4.85 21.41 11.18
C ALA A 38 3.74 20.84 12.08
N GLU A 39 2.74 20.18 11.49
CA GLU A 39 1.63 19.56 12.23
C GLU A 39 2.08 18.33 13.05
N ILE A 40 3.01 17.52 12.53
CA ILE A 40 3.43 16.29 13.22
C ILE A 40 4.52 16.52 14.27
N LYS A 41 5.34 17.57 14.17
CA LYS A 41 6.38 17.89 15.16
C LYS A 41 5.90 17.88 16.63
N PRO A 42 4.82 18.57 17.02
CA PRO A 42 4.33 18.50 18.40
C PRO A 42 3.79 17.11 18.77
N LEU A 43 3.26 16.35 17.80
CA LEU A 43 2.77 14.99 18.02
C LEU A 43 3.92 13.99 18.24
N LEU A 44 5.02 14.16 17.50
CA LEU A 44 6.26 13.40 17.68
C LEU A 44 6.88 13.68 19.05
N ALA A 45 6.98 14.95 19.47
CA ALA A 45 7.47 15.31 20.80
C ALA A 45 6.60 14.76 21.94
N ALA A 46 5.30 14.57 21.70
CA ALA A 46 4.37 13.95 22.63
C ALA A 46 4.28 12.41 22.48
N ASN A 47 5.11 11.79 21.64
CA ASN A 47 5.11 10.36 21.32
C ASN A 47 3.72 9.81 20.89
N LYS A 48 2.92 10.63 20.20
CA LYS A 48 1.58 10.27 19.69
C LYS A 48 1.66 9.67 18.29
N LYS A 49 2.28 8.49 18.17
CA LYS A 49 2.60 7.84 16.88
C LYS A 49 1.38 7.66 15.97
N ASP A 50 0.23 7.23 16.50
CA ASP A 50 -0.97 7.04 15.68
C ASP A 50 -1.53 8.35 15.14
N ASP A 51 -1.44 9.45 15.90
CA ASP A 51 -1.89 10.75 15.40
C ASP A 51 -0.95 11.29 14.32
N VAL A 52 0.35 11.02 14.43
CA VAL A 52 1.33 11.27 13.35
C VAL A 52 0.95 10.47 12.09
N LEU A 53 0.69 9.17 12.23
CA LEU A 53 0.28 8.31 11.11
C LEU A 53 -1.02 8.80 10.47
N LYS A 54 -2.03 9.21 11.26
CA LYS A 54 -3.27 9.80 10.71
C LYS A 54 -2.97 10.99 9.82
N LYS A 55 -2.08 11.89 10.24
CA LYS A 55 -1.69 13.07 9.45
C LYS A 55 -0.96 12.68 8.18
N LEU A 56 0.03 11.79 8.27
CA LEU A 56 0.79 11.29 7.13
C LEU A 56 -0.11 10.59 6.09
N VAL A 57 -0.96 9.66 6.52
CA VAL A 57 -1.89 8.92 5.64
C VAL A 57 -2.93 9.84 5.00
N THR A 58 -3.42 10.84 5.74
CA THR A 58 -4.34 11.86 5.19
C THR A 58 -3.66 12.72 4.12
N ALA A 59 -2.36 13.00 4.28
CA ALA A 59 -1.59 13.80 3.35
C ALA A 59 -0.96 13.00 2.19
N ALA A 60 -0.89 11.67 2.31
CA ALA A 60 -0.32 10.73 1.35
C ALA A 60 -0.86 10.80 -0.09
N PRO A 61 -2.10 11.26 -0.39
CA PRO A 61 -2.50 11.45 -1.79
C PRO A 61 -1.58 12.36 -2.59
N ALA A 62 -0.82 13.26 -1.93
CA ALA A 62 0.17 14.09 -2.60
C ALA A 62 1.32 13.28 -3.20
N LEU A 63 1.65 12.12 -2.63
CA LEU A 63 2.70 11.23 -3.15
C LEU A 63 2.38 10.74 -4.57
N ASN A 64 1.12 10.77 -5.02
CA ASN A 64 0.77 10.44 -6.41
C ASN A 64 1.26 11.49 -7.42
N GLY A 65 1.72 12.65 -6.94
CA GLY A 65 2.43 13.66 -7.73
C GLY A 65 3.97 13.59 -7.61
N ALA A 66 4.50 12.69 -6.79
CA ALA A 66 5.94 12.48 -6.66
C ALA A 66 6.56 12.01 -7.98
N PRO A 67 7.82 12.36 -8.29
CA PRO A 67 8.53 11.81 -9.45
C PRO A 67 8.46 10.27 -9.46
N GLU A 68 8.28 9.68 -10.64
CA GLU A 68 8.13 8.22 -10.81
C GLU A 68 9.21 7.41 -10.07
N LYS A 69 10.46 7.88 -10.13
CA LYS A 69 11.61 7.22 -9.49
C LYS A 69 11.56 7.21 -7.97
N GLU A 70 10.79 8.12 -7.38
CA GLU A 70 10.69 8.32 -5.93
C GLU A 70 9.36 7.78 -5.38
N PHE A 71 8.34 7.61 -6.23
CA PHE A 71 7.00 7.16 -5.86
C PHE A 71 7.03 5.89 -4.99
N THR A 72 7.68 4.83 -5.47
CA THR A 72 7.71 3.55 -4.78
C THR A 72 8.43 3.66 -3.44
N ALA A 73 9.53 4.41 -3.38
CA ALA A 73 10.29 4.62 -2.14
C ALA A 73 9.45 5.39 -1.10
N ALA A 74 8.79 6.47 -1.51
CA ALA A 74 7.96 7.28 -0.63
C ALA A 74 6.76 6.50 -0.06
N TYR A 75 6.08 5.72 -0.91
CA TYR A 75 4.99 4.87 -0.44
C TYR A 75 5.47 3.69 0.40
N ASN A 76 6.60 3.07 0.08
CA ASN A 76 7.15 1.99 0.90
C ASN A 76 7.54 2.50 2.30
N LEU A 77 8.06 3.72 2.41
CA LEU A 77 8.32 4.36 3.70
C LEU A 77 7.02 4.60 4.49
N LEU A 78 5.98 5.12 3.84
CA LEU A 78 4.66 5.28 4.47
C LEU A 78 4.12 3.93 4.99
N VAL A 79 4.18 2.89 4.16
CA VAL A 79 3.71 1.55 4.52
C VAL A 79 4.52 1.00 5.69
N TYR A 80 5.86 1.13 5.65
CA TYR A 80 6.73 0.71 6.74
C TYR A 80 6.39 1.39 8.08
N LEU A 81 6.09 2.69 8.06
CA LEU A 81 5.66 3.41 9.27
C LEU A 81 4.29 2.92 9.77
N VAL A 82 3.36 2.64 8.85
CA VAL A 82 2.00 2.17 9.17
C VAL A 82 2.00 0.77 9.76
N VAL A 83 2.77 -0.18 9.21
CA VAL A 83 2.80 -1.57 9.69
C VAL A 83 3.46 -1.73 11.07
N GLN A 84 4.20 -0.74 11.53
CA GLN A 84 4.75 -0.71 12.90
C GLN A 84 3.71 -0.34 13.97
N SER A 85 2.56 0.23 13.58
CA SER A 85 1.50 0.56 14.53
C SER A 85 0.65 -0.68 14.86
N PRO A 86 0.30 -0.90 16.14
CA PRO A 86 -0.70 -1.91 16.50
C PRO A 86 -2.08 -1.62 15.89
N ASN A 87 -2.31 -0.37 15.45
CA ASN A 87 -3.53 0.09 14.81
C ASN A 87 -3.42 0.11 13.27
N VAL A 88 -2.53 -0.69 12.68
CA VAL A 88 -2.32 -0.81 11.22
C VAL A 88 -3.62 -0.90 10.41
N ASN A 89 -4.61 -1.63 10.94
CA ASN A 89 -5.93 -1.84 10.31
C ASN A 89 -6.73 -0.54 10.14
N MET A 90 -6.48 0.48 10.95
CA MET A 90 -7.09 1.82 10.82
C MET A 90 -6.56 2.57 9.59
N PHE A 91 -5.32 2.32 9.19
CA PHE A 91 -4.59 3.14 8.22
C PHE A 91 -4.59 2.53 6.82
N LEU A 92 -4.44 1.20 6.71
CA LEU A 92 -4.28 0.52 5.43
C LEU A 92 -5.41 0.76 4.43
N PRO A 93 -6.71 0.75 4.81
CA PRO A 93 -7.78 1.02 3.85
C PRO A 93 -7.58 2.35 3.12
N LYS A 94 -7.11 3.37 3.83
CA LYS A 94 -6.85 4.69 3.25
C LYS A 94 -5.61 4.69 2.36
N VAL A 95 -4.56 3.96 2.74
CA VAL A 95 -3.36 3.78 1.89
C VAL A 95 -3.73 3.09 0.58
N CYS A 96 -4.51 2.01 0.63
CA CYS A 96 -5.01 1.31 -0.56
C CYS A 96 -5.91 2.21 -1.41
N GLU A 97 -6.80 2.99 -0.80
CA GLU A 97 -7.62 3.98 -1.51
C GLU A 97 -6.75 5.00 -2.27
N ASN A 98 -5.68 5.50 -1.64
CA ASN A 98 -4.76 6.45 -2.28
C ASN A 98 -4.02 5.83 -3.48
N LEU A 99 -3.62 4.56 -3.37
CA LEU A 99 -2.97 3.80 -4.45
C LEU A 99 -3.92 3.45 -5.60
N SER A 100 -5.24 3.48 -5.36
CA SER A 100 -6.24 3.29 -6.43
C SER A 100 -6.46 4.55 -7.28
N ARG A 101 -5.95 5.71 -6.84
CA ARG A 101 -6.07 6.98 -7.57
C ARG A 101 -4.98 7.09 -8.65
N PRO A 102 -5.21 7.83 -9.74
CA PRO A 102 -4.20 8.03 -10.79
C PRO A 102 -2.89 8.62 -10.23
N ILE A 103 -1.76 8.05 -10.64
CA ILE A 103 -0.42 8.60 -10.38
C ILE A 103 -0.10 9.59 -11.49
N VAL A 104 -0.36 10.87 -11.22
CA VAL A 104 -0.34 11.94 -12.23
C VAL A 104 1.06 12.20 -12.78
N SER A 105 2.11 11.86 -12.04
CA SER A 105 3.50 11.99 -12.47
C SER A 105 3.93 10.91 -13.48
N SER A 106 3.21 9.79 -13.53
CA SER A 106 3.46 8.71 -14.51
C SER A 106 2.17 8.01 -14.95
N PRO A 107 1.35 8.65 -15.79
CA PRO A 107 0.07 8.10 -16.20
C PRO A 107 0.17 6.75 -16.92
N LEU A 108 1.25 6.52 -17.66
CA LEU A 108 1.47 5.28 -18.43
C LEU A 108 1.88 4.09 -17.54
N ASN A 109 2.59 4.35 -16.44
CA ASN A 109 3.09 3.30 -15.54
C ASN A 109 2.30 3.21 -14.23
N SER A 110 1.25 4.04 -14.07
CA SER A 110 0.51 4.20 -12.82
C SER A 110 0.06 2.88 -12.20
N SER A 111 -0.52 1.98 -13.00
CA SER A 111 -1.04 0.70 -12.50
C SER A 111 0.09 -0.24 -12.04
N GLY A 112 1.22 -0.26 -12.75
CA GLY A 112 2.37 -1.08 -12.37
C GLY A 112 3.03 -0.59 -11.08
N LEU A 113 3.15 0.74 -10.91
CA LEU A 113 3.65 1.36 -9.68
C LEU A 113 2.74 1.08 -8.49
N ALA A 114 1.43 1.28 -8.65
CA ALA A 114 0.46 0.98 -7.60
C ALA A 114 0.46 -0.51 -7.23
N LEU A 115 0.54 -1.42 -8.22
CA LEU A 115 0.62 -2.86 -7.99
C LEU A 115 1.89 -3.24 -7.22
N SER A 116 3.03 -2.63 -7.54
CA SER A 116 4.30 -2.84 -6.82
C SER A 116 4.19 -2.47 -5.33
N VAL A 117 3.58 -1.31 -5.03
CA VAL A 117 3.38 -0.87 -3.64
C VAL A 117 2.38 -1.79 -2.93
N LEU A 118 1.23 -2.11 -3.53
CA LEU A 118 0.25 -3.02 -2.92
C LEU A 118 0.84 -4.40 -2.64
N THR A 119 1.68 -4.91 -3.55
CA THR A 119 2.42 -6.16 -3.34
C THR A 119 3.40 -6.04 -2.16
N THR A 120 4.03 -4.88 -1.99
CA THR A 120 4.90 -4.61 -0.83
C THR A 120 4.09 -4.62 0.47
N VAL A 121 2.93 -3.94 0.50
CA VAL A 121 2.02 -3.95 1.66
C VAL A 121 1.64 -5.40 2.02
N PHE A 122 1.20 -6.17 1.03
CA PHE A 122 0.80 -7.56 1.21
C PHE A 122 1.92 -8.42 1.83
N ASN A 123 3.16 -8.22 1.38
CA ASN A 123 4.31 -8.98 1.86
C ASN A 123 4.87 -8.52 3.22
N LEU A 124 4.58 -7.28 3.64
CA LEU A 124 5.01 -6.76 4.95
C LEU A 124 4.05 -7.11 6.09
N LEU A 125 2.80 -7.45 5.77
CA LEU A 125 1.85 -7.92 6.76
C LEU A 125 2.17 -9.34 7.20
N ASP A 126 1.96 -9.59 8.49
CA ASP A 126 1.99 -10.93 9.06
C ASP A 126 1.02 -11.84 8.28
N ALA A 127 1.40 -13.10 8.08
CA ALA A 127 0.68 -14.00 7.20
C ALA A 127 -0.76 -14.25 7.64
N GLU A 128 -0.99 -14.32 8.96
CA GLU A 128 -2.28 -14.56 9.60
C GLU A 128 -3.08 -13.25 9.79
N ASN A 129 -2.53 -12.11 9.39
CA ASN A 129 -3.27 -10.85 9.48
C ASN A 129 -4.40 -10.82 8.43
N GLU A 130 -5.63 -10.91 8.90
CA GLU A 130 -6.87 -10.86 8.09
C GLU A 130 -6.92 -9.68 7.10
N VAL A 131 -6.24 -8.56 7.37
CA VAL A 131 -6.20 -7.42 6.44
C VAL A 131 -5.45 -7.75 5.14
N ARG A 132 -4.61 -8.78 5.10
CA ARG A 132 -4.01 -9.28 3.85
C ARG A 132 -5.06 -9.63 2.81
N PHE A 133 -6.20 -10.20 3.22
CA PHE A 133 -7.31 -10.48 2.31
C PHE A 133 -7.83 -9.18 1.66
N ASN A 134 -8.06 -8.13 2.45
CA ASN A 134 -8.51 -6.83 1.94
C ASN A 134 -7.49 -6.19 0.98
N VAL A 135 -6.20 -6.30 1.28
CA VAL A 135 -5.12 -5.83 0.38
C VAL A 135 -5.11 -6.65 -0.91
N PHE A 136 -5.31 -7.97 -0.82
CA PHE A 136 -5.39 -8.84 -1.99
C PHE A 136 -6.62 -8.51 -2.87
N GLN A 137 -7.76 -8.20 -2.27
CA GLN A 137 -8.93 -7.69 -3.02
C GLN A 137 -8.60 -6.38 -3.76
N ALA A 138 -7.87 -5.45 -3.13
CA ALA A 138 -7.43 -4.23 -3.82
C ALA A 138 -6.47 -4.53 -4.99
N ILE A 139 -5.58 -5.51 -4.83
CA ILE A 139 -4.70 -6.01 -5.91
C ILE A 139 -5.54 -6.56 -7.07
N LEU A 140 -6.52 -7.43 -6.80
CA LEU A 140 -7.40 -8.00 -7.83
C LEU A 140 -8.16 -6.91 -8.61
N GLN A 141 -8.71 -5.93 -7.89
CA GLN A 141 -9.43 -4.81 -8.51
C GLN A 141 -8.53 -3.96 -9.41
N LEU A 142 -7.28 -3.71 -8.98
CA LEU A 142 -6.31 -2.98 -9.80
C LEU A 142 -5.94 -3.79 -11.05
N VAL A 143 -5.60 -5.07 -10.88
CA VAL A 143 -5.23 -5.98 -11.96
C VAL A 143 -6.33 -6.09 -13.01
N LYS A 144 -7.60 -6.21 -12.58
CA LYS A 144 -8.77 -6.23 -13.46
C LYS A 144 -8.83 -4.97 -14.33
N LYS A 145 -8.70 -3.80 -13.70
CA LYS A 145 -8.79 -2.50 -14.40
C LYS A 145 -7.62 -2.24 -15.34
N SER A 146 -6.46 -2.81 -15.07
CA SER A 146 -5.22 -2.50 -15.79
C SER A 146 -4.77 -3.60 -16.76
N GLY A 147 -5.40 -4.78 -16.75
CA GLY A 147 -4.98 -5.92 -17.57
C GLY A 147 -3.62 -6.51 -17.18
N LEU A 148 -3.21 -6.38 -15.90
CA LEU A 148 -1.90 -6.82 -15.42
C LEU A 148 -1.90 -8.27 -14.86
N TYR A 149 -2.83 -9.12 -15.35
CA TYR A 149 -3.04 -10.46 -14.79
C TYR A 149 -1.78 -11.34 -14.83
N GLU A 150 -0.97 -11.22 -15.88
CA GLU A 150 0.29 -11.97 -16.00
C GLU A 150 1.27 -11.71 -14.83
N MET A 151 1.19 -10.54 -14.17
CA MET A 151 1.99 -10.25 -12.97
C MET A 151 1.44 -10.95 -11.71
N LEU A 152 0.13 -11.19 -11.66
CA LEU A 152 -0.55 -11.85 -10.54
C LEU A 152 -0.51 -13.38 -10.66
N ARG A 153 -0.63 -13.91 -11.88
CA ARG A 153 -0.78 -15.35 -12.18
C ARG A 153 0.21 -16.27 -11.44
N PRO A 154 1.53 -15.99 -11.37
CA PRO A 154 2.45 -16.86 -10.64
C PRO A 154 2.18 -16.94 -9.14
N GLN A 155 1.59 -15.88 -8.57
CA GLN A 155 1.30 -15.78 -7.15
C GLN A 155 0.04 -16.56 -6.74
N LEU A 156 -0.92 -16.72 -7.65
CA LEU A 156 -2.16 -17.48 -7.41
C LEU A 156 -1.93 -18.96 -7.05
N LYS A 157 -0.72 -19.49 -7.32
CA LYS A 157 -0.31 -20.82 -6.84
C LYS A 157 -0.27 -20.95 -5.31
N LYS A 158 -0.28 -19.82 -4.59
CA LYS A 158 -0.32 -19.77 -3.13
C LYS A 158 -1.72 -19.46 -2.58
N LEU A 159 -2.72 -19.30 -3.45
CA LEU A 159 -4.03 -18.81 -3.05
C LEU A 159 -4.69 -19.72 -2.01
N ASP A 160 -4.60 -21.05 -2.18
CA ASP A 160 -5.15 -22.01 -1.22
C ASP A 160 -4.52 -21.85 0.17
N THR A 161 -3.19 -21.72 0.23
CA THR A 161 -2.45 -21.46 1.49
C THR A 161 -2.87 -20.13 2.11
N TRP A 162 -3.02 -19.09 1.30
CA TRP A 162 -3.44 -17.78 1.79
C TRP A 162 -4.86 -17.78 2.34
N ILE A 163 -5.77 -18.50 1.70
CA ILE A 163 -7.15 -18.66 2.18
C ILE A 163 -7.17 -19.33 3.56
N GLU A 164 -6.35 -20.36 3.76
CA GLU A 164 -6.18 -21.02 5.07
C GLU A 164 -5.58 -20.05 6.11
N GLU A 165 -4.57 -19.27 5.74
CA GLU A 165 -3.91 -18.29 6.63
C GLU A 165 -4.85 -17.16 7.08
N TRP A 166 -5.77 -16.71 6.23
CA TRP A 166 -6.67 -15.59 6.54
C TRP A 166 -7.93 -16.01 7.30
N ASP A 167 -8.18 -17.31 7.46
CA ASP A 167 -9.37 -17.88 8.11
C ASP A 167 -10.69 -17.25 7.63
N ILE A 168 -10.79 -16.99 6.32
CA ILE A 168 -12.00 -16.39 5.72
C ILE A 168 -13.10 -17.44 5.54
N ASP A 169 -14.35 -17.01 5.73
CA ASP A 169 -15.50 -17.91 5.63
C ASP A 169 -15.77 -18.42 4.20
N GLU A 170 -16.58 -19.48 4.08
CA GLU A 170 -16.90 -20.09 2.78
C GLU A 170 -17.53 -19.12 1.78
N GLU A 171 -18.30 -18.12 2.24
CA GLU A 171 -18.95 -17.16 1.36
C GLU A 171 -17.90 -16.25 0.70
N ASP A 172 -16.97 -15.74 1.50
CA ASP A 172 -15.89 -14.88 1.02
C ASP A 172 -14.85 -15.65 0.20
N GLN A 173 -14.58 -16.92 0.52
CA GLN A 173 -13.79 -17.81 -0.35
C GLN A 173 -14.42 -17.96 -1.74
N ARG A 174 -15.74 -18.23 -1.80
CA ARG A 174 -16.44 -18.35 -3.09
C ARG A 174 -16.38 -17.05 -3.89
N LYS A 175 -16.61 -15.91 -3.24
CA LYS A 175 -16.47 -14.59 -3.90
C LYS A 175 -15.05 -14.38 -4.42
N LEU A 176 -14.04 -14.75 -3.65
CA LEU A 176 -12.64 -14.64 -4.04
C LEU A 176 -12.33 -15.45 -5.30
N PHE A 177 -12.73 -16.72 -5.35
CA PHE A 177 -12.53 -17.57 -6.52
C PHE A 177 -13.24 -17.03 -7.77
N VAL A 178 -14.47 -16.51 -7.62
CA VAL A 178 -15.20 -15.85 -8.72
C VAL A 178 -14.44 -14.62 -9.21
N GLN A 179 -13.94 -13.78 -8.30
CA GLN A 179 -13.16 -12.59 -8.68
C GLN A 179 -11.86 -12.96 -9.41
N VAL A 180 -11.16 -14.00 -8.96
CA VAL A 180 -9.94 -14.47 -9.62
C VAL A 180 -10.26 -15.01 -11.02
N ALA A 181 -11.31 -15.80 -11.17
CA ALA A 181 -11.75 -16.33 -12.46
C ALA A 181 -12.16 -15.22 -13.43
N ASP A 182 -12.92 -14.21 -12.95
CA ASP A 182 -13.29 -13.04 -13.74
C ASP A 182 -12.06 -12.29 -14.27
N VAL A 183 -11.04 -12.10 -13.42
CA VAL A 183 -9.80 -11.39 -13.81
C VAL A 183 -9.00 -12.20 -14.83
N ALA A 184 -9.00 -13.54 -14.73
CA ALA A 184 -8.34 -14.42 -15.69
C ALA A 184 -9.07 -14.44 -17.05
N ALA A 185 -10.40 -14.46 -17.03
CA ALA A 185 -11.22 -14.47 -18.24
C ALA A 185 -11.01 -13.22 -19.12
N ASP A 186 -10.77 -12.05 -18.51
CA ASP A 186 -10.49 -10.80 -19.23
C ASP A 186 -9.19 -10.86 -20.06
N VAL A 187 -8.28 -11.80 -19.78
CA VAL A 187 -7.03 -12.03 -20.55
C VAL A 187 -7.19 -13.09 -21.63
N GLY A 188 -8.38 -13.70 -21.74
CA GLY A 188 -8.67 -14.71 -22.75
C GLY A 188 -8.23 -16.12 -22.36
N GLU A 189 -8.08 -16.41 -21.06
CA GLU A 189 -8.04 -17.80 -20.59
C GLU A 189 -9.46 -18.39 -20.62
N SER A 190 -9.98 -18.57 -21.83
CA SER A 190 -10.95 -19.61 -22.09
C SER A 190 -10.20 -20.94 -21.95
N GLU A 191 -10.36 -21.62 -20.82
CA GLU A 191 -10.40 -23.08 -20.86
C GLU A 191 -11.65 -23.55 -21.60
#